data_AF-A0A117QDQ3-F1
#
_entry.id   AF-A0A117QDQ3-F1
#
_cell.length_a   1.000
_cell.length_b   1.000
_cell.length_c   1.000
_cell.angle_alpha   90.00
_cell.angle_beta   90.00
_cell.angle_gamma   90.00
#
_symmetry.space_group_name_H-M   'P 1'
#
loop_
_entity.id
_entity.type
_entity.pdbx_description
1 polymer ?
#
loop_
_entity_poly.entity_id
_entity_poly.type
_entity_poly.pdbx_seq_one_letter_code
_entity_poly.pdbx_strand_id
1 'polypeptide(L)'
;MGDAGKPHWVEFRRDGLYQHESHAEGQLVPWSRIMLGMHLTMGSKYPAKGSNGFGGLLGGLPGPWRGRGSGYLHMTLRHPYENWIARFDRHPRHYPGAHLVFLDLLTRQVIDAGQAHLLGDPEWLGRVVARLAPQRPRGWRGMREAVTRAVEAEA
;
A
#
# COMPACT_ATOMS: atom_id res chain seq x y z
N MET A 1 -6.70 4.28 1.31
CA MET A 1 -5.41 4.41 2.02
C MET A 1 -5.14 5.89 2.26
N GLY A 2 -4.84 6.28 3.49
CA GLY A 2 -4.84 7.70 3.88
C GLY A 2 -6.21 8.21 4.31
N ASP A 3 -6.26 9.45 4.82
CA ASP A 3 -7.48 10.09 5.34
C ASP A 3 -8.22 10.86 4.24
N ALA A 4 -9.48 10.53 3.98
CA ALA A 4 -10.30 11.24 3.00
C ALA A 4 -10.60 12.70 3.40
N GLY A 5 -10.48 13.03 4.69
CA GLY A 5 -10.54 14.40 5.20
C GLY A 5 -9.23 15.18 5.07
N LYS A 6 -8.19 14.62 4.43
CA LYS A 6 -6.88 15.23 4.23
C LYS A 6 -6.58 15.54 2.76
N PRO A 7 -5.66 16.49 2.51
CA PRO A 7 -5.25 16.91 1.17
C PRO A 7 -4.84 15.78 0.22
N HIS A 8 -4.19 14.74 0.74
CA HIS A 8 -3.67 13.65 -0.07
C HIS A 8 -4.13 12.29 0.46
N TRP A 9 -4.83 11.53 -0.37
CA TRP A 9 -5.18 10.15 -0.04
C TRP A 9 -5.34 9.33 -1.32
N VAL A 10 -5.27 8.02 -1.18
CA VAL A 10 -5.30 7.07 -2.29
C VAL A 10 -6.48 6.13 -2.13
N GLU A 11 -7.23 5.91 -3.19
CA GLU A 11 -8.40 5.06 -3.22
C GLU A 11 -8.18 3.85 -4.13
N PHE A 12 -8.55 2.67 -3.65
CA PHE A 12 -8.64 1.48 -4.48
C PHE A 12 -10.03 1.44 -5.11
N ARG A 13 -10.11 1.56 -6.43
CA ARG A 13 -11.35 1.51 -7.20
C ARG A 13 -11.34 0.33 -8.16
N ARG A 14 -12.49 -0.02 -8.72
CA ARG A 14 -12.63 -1.14 -9.68
C ARG A 14 -11.81 -0.94 -10.95
N ASP A 15 -11.74 0.29 -11.43
CA ASP A 15 -11.03 0.72 -12.63
C ASP A 15 -9.54 0.93 -12.40
N GLY A 16 -9.11 1.27 -11.18
CA GLY A 16 -7.72 1.48 -10.87
C GLY A 16 -7.46 2.06 -9.49
N LEU A 17 -6.25 2.55 -9.31
CA LEU A 17 -5.83 3.28 -8.13
C LEU A 17 -6.02 4.78 -8.38
N TYR A 18 -6.80 5.45 -7.54
CA TYR A 18 -7.07 6.89 -7.68
C TYR A 18 -6.32 7.66 -6.60
N GLN A 19 -5.44 8.59 -6.99
CA GLN A 19 -4.79 9.52 -6.07
C GLN A 19 -5.58 10.82 -6.03
N HIS A 20 -6.04 11.19 -4.84
CA HIS A 20 -6.61 12.50 -4.57
C HIS A 20 -5.51 13.50 -4.23
N GLU A 21 -5.58 14.67 -4.85
CA GLU A 21 -4.73 15.83 -4.56
C GLU A 21 -5.59 17.05 -4.22
N SER A 22 -5.10 17.94 -3.36
CA SER A 22 -5.92 19.03 -2.82
C SER A 22 -6.19 20.19 -3.77
N HIS A 23 -5.43 20.28 -4.87
CA HIS A 23 -5.48 21.41 -5.80
C HIS A 23 -5.49 20.98 -7.27
N ALA A 24 -5.71 19.70 -7.56
CA ALA A 24 -5.75 19.16 -8.92
C ALA A 24 -6.85 18.10 -9.04
N GLU A 25 -7.34 17.87 -10.26
CA GLU A 25 -8.11 16.66 -10.55
C GLU A 25 -7.24 15.45 -10.22
N GLY A 26 -7.76 14.56 -9.36
CA GLY A 26 -7.00 13.40 -8.92
C GLY A 26 -6.64 12.47 -10.08
N GLN A 27 -5.51 11.77 -9.94
CA GLN A 27 -4.97 10.92 -10.99
C GLN A 27 -5.48 9.48 -10.84
N LEU A 28 -6.14 8.95 -11.88
CA LEU A 28 -6.48 7.53 -11.97
C LEU A 28 -5.35 6.76 -12.68
N VAL A 29 -4.83 5.74 -12.01
CA VAL A 29 -3.91 4.76 -12.58
C VAL A 29 -4.66 3.45 -12.79
N PRO A 30 -5.01 3.07 -14.03
CA PRO A 30 -5.66 1.80 -14.32
C PRO A 30 -4.87 0.61 -13.76
N TRP A 31 -5.56 -0.42 -13.27
CA TRP A 31 -4.90 -1.65 -12.81
C TRP A 31 -4.01 -2.27 -13.88
N SER A 32 -4.44 -2.17 -15.14
CA SER A 32 -3.64 -2.60 -16.28
C SER A 32 -2.32 -1.85 -16.36
N ARG A 33 -2.18 -0.59 -15.94
CA ARG A 33 -0.87 0.08 -16.02
C ARG A 33 0.11 -0.39 -14.96
N ILE A 34 -0.33 -1.04 -13.89
CA ILE A 34 0.56 -1.42 -12.79
C ILE A 34 1.31 -2.71 -13.17
N MET A 35 2.65 -2.66 -13.15
CA MET A 35 3.50 -3.78 -13.58
C MET A 35 4.20 -4.47 -12.39
N LEU A 36 4.89 -3.70 -11.54
CA LEU A 36 5.69 -4.24 -10.45
C LEU A 36 5.36 -3.52 -9.15
N GLY A 37 4.98 -4.33 -8.15
CA GLY A 37 4.93 -3.98 -6.75
C GLY A 37 4.06 -2.76 -6.38
N MET A 38 3.68 -2.71 -5.11
CA MET A 38 3.18 -1.49 -4.49
C MET A 38 3.87 -1.37 -3.15
N HIS A 39 4.88 -0.51 -3.09
CA HIS A 39 5.74 -0.36 -1.93
C HIS A 39 5.25 0.79 -1.07
N LEU A 40 4.93 0.50 0.19
CA LEU A 40 4.58 1.52 1.17
C LEU A 40 5.82 1.99 1.91
N THR A 41 6.05 3.30 1.92
CA THR A 41 7.11 3.93 2.73
C THR A 41 6.50 4.95 3.67
N MET A 42 6.85 4.92 4.97
CA MET A 42 6.41 5.91 5.93
C MET A 42 7.54 6.92 6.23
N GLY A 43 7.27 8.22 6.11
CA GLY A 43 8.25 9.26 6.39
C GLY A 43 7.96 10.61 5.74
N SER A 44 8.61 11.67 6.23
CA SER A 44 8.48 13.02 5.64
C SER A 44 9.40 13.27 4.45
N LYS A 45 10.37 12.38 4.20
CA LYS A 45 11.29 12.45 3.06
C LYS A 45 11.25 11.16 2.25
N TYR A 46 11.36 11.34 0.93
CA TYR A 46 11.58 10.31 -0.07
C TYR A 46 12.69 9.34 0.38
N PRO A 47 12.52 8.01 0.28
CA PRO A 47 13.58 7.09 0.67
C PRO A 47 14.79 7.25 -0.25
N ALA A 48 15.99 7.35 0.33
CA ALA A 48 17.23 7.18 -0.41
C ALA A 48 17.22 5.79 -1.07
N LYS A 49 17.63 5.72 -2.34
CA LYS A 49 17.69 4.47 -3.13
C LYS A 49 18.27 3.31 -2.30
N GLY A 50 17.53 2.21 -2.17
CA GLY A 50 18.05 0.95 -1.62
C GLY A 50 17.38 0.38 -0.36
N SER A 51 16.32 0.98 0.18
CA SER A 51 15.65 0.49 1.40
C SER A 51 14.37 -0.32 1.12
N ASN A 52 14.49 -1.51 0.52
CA ASN A 52 13.33 -2.38 0.21
C ASN A 52 12.89 -3.32 1.36
N GLY A 53 13.23 -2.99 2.62
CA GLY A 53 12.94 -3.82 3.81
C GLY A 53 12.17 -3.11 4.91
N PHE A 54 12.01 -3.75 6.08
CA PHE A 54 11.38 -3.15 7.28
C PHE A 54 12.02 -1.79 7.67
N GLY A 55 13.33 -1.67 7.44
CA GLY A 55 14.08 -0.43 7.61
C GLY A 55 13.83 0.64 6.56
N GLY A 56 13.17 0.35 5.44
CA GLY A 56 12.66 1.35 4.48
C GLY A 56 11.22 1.73 4.78
N LEU A 57 10.38 0.75 5.16
CA LEU A 57 9.03 0.98 5.67
C LEU A 57 9.03 1.97 6.86
N LEU A 58 10.06 1.92 7.70
CA LEU A 58 10.24 2.78 8.88
C LEU A 58 11.43 3.76 8.79
N GLY A 59 12.18 3.77 7.68
CA GLY A 59 13.50 4.41 7.57
C GLY A 59 13.52 5.93 7.51
N GLY A 60 12.36 6.56 7.31
CA GLY A 60 12.20 8.01 7.25
C GLY A 60 11.69 8.64 8.55
N LEU A 61 11.70 7.92 9.67
CA LEU A 61 11.12 8.37 10.94
C LEU A 61 12.17 9.10 11.81
N PRO A 62 12.09 10.43 12.00
CA PRO A 62 12.82 11.08 13.08
C PRO A 62 12.05 10.85 14.39
N GLY A 63 12.63 10.06 15.29
CA GLY A 63 12.14 9.88 16.65
C GLY A 63 10.69 9.36 16.76
N PRO A 64 10.13 9.30 17.98
CA PRO A 64 8.81 8.77 18.19
C PRO A 64 7.77 9.82 17.77
N TRP A 65 7.29 9.72 16.53
CA TRP A 65 5.92 10.10 16.17
C TRP A 65 5.52 11.57 16.39
N ARG A 66 6.37 12.56 16.10
CA ARG A 66 5.90 13.97 16.06
C ARG A 66 5.17 14.28 14.74
N GLY A 67 4.00 14.90 14.88
CA GLY A 67 2.90 14.93 13.92
C GLY A 67 3.17 15.63 12.59
N ARG A 68 2.31 15.32 11.60
CA ARG A 68 2.41 15.55 10.14
C ARG A 68 3.23 14.50 9.36
N GLY A 69 2.94 13.22 9.61
CA GLY A 69 3.54 12.12 8.83
C GLY A 69 2.74 11.85 7.55
N SER A 70 3.37 12.05 6.40
CA SER A 70 2.92 11.50 5.12
C SER A 70 3.53 10.11 4.91
N GLY A 71 2.94 9.34 4.01
CA GLY A 71 3.55 8.16 3.42
C GLY A 71 3.66 8.32 1.91
N TYR A 72 4.49 7.50 1.29
CA TYR A 72 4.66 7.42 -0.14
C TYR A 72 4.34 6.02 -0.60
N LEU A 73 3.59 5.93 -1.70
CA LEU A 73 3.27 4.71 -2.41
C LEU A 73 4.08 4.71 -3.70
N HIS A 74 4.93 3.70 -3.87
CA HIS A 74 5.77 3.56 -5.06
C HIS A 74 5.32 2.36 -5.88
N MET A 75 5.22 2.54 -7.20
CA MET A 75 4.96 1.47 -8.15
C MET A 75 5.61 1.75 -9.50
N THR A 76 5.80 0.70 -10.28
CA THR A 76 6.22 0.82 -11.68
C THR A 76 5.00 0.70 -12.59
N LEU A 77 4.78 1.71 -13.42
CA LEU A 77 3.73 1.71 -14.44
C LEU A 77 4.30 1.30 -15.80
N ARG A 78 3.47 0.65 -16.62
CA ARG A 78 3.75 0.31 -18.02
C ARG A 78 3.12 1.33 -18.98
N HIS A 79 3.78 1.50 -20.13
CA HIS A 79 3.34 2.30 -21.29
C HIS A 79 2.99 3.77 -20.99
N PRO A 80 3.99 4.67 -20.87
CA PRO A 80 5.44 4.39 -20.85
C PRO A 80 5.89 3.81 -19.51
N TYR A 81 7.11 3.25 -19.49
CA TYR A 81 7.70 2.80 -18.22
C TYR A 81 8.06 4.00 -17.36
N GLU A 82 7.35 4.14 -16.24
CA GLU A 82 7.57 5.24 -15.31
C GLU A 82 7.46 4.76 -13.86
N ASN A 83 8.28 5.36 -13.00
CA ASN A 83 8.15 5.18 -11.56
C ASN A 83 7.11 6.18 -11.06
N TRP A 84 5.96 5.67 -10.63
CA TRP A 84 4.88 6.48 -10.10
C TRP A 84 4.90 6.48 -8.58
N ILE A 85 4.71 7.68 -8.02
CA ILE A 85 4.92 7.94 -6.60
C ILE A 85 3.78 8.82 -6.10
N ALA A 86 2.85 8.22 -5.37
CA ALA A 86 1.78 8.96 -4.72
C ALA A 86 2.12 9.25 -3.28
N ARG A 87 1.96 10.50 -2.89
CA ARG A 87 1.94 10.89 -1.48
C ARG A 87 0.54 10.62 -0.93
N PHE A 88 0.48 10.10 0.29
CA PHE A 88 -0.76 10.03 1.06
C PHE A 88 -0.52 10.58 2.47
N ASP A 89 -1.52 11.25 3.01
CA ASP A 89 -1.52 11.70 4.40
C ASP A 89 -1.96 10.55 5.30
N ARG A 90 -1.27 10.40 6.43
CA ARG A 90 -1.56 9.30 7.36
C ARG A 90 -2.97 9.42 7.91
N HIS A 91 -3.67 8.30 7.90
CA HIS A 91 -4.99 8.16 8.51
C HIS A 91 -4.92 8.44 10.04
N PRO A 92 -5.91 9.12 10.65
CA PRO A 92 -5.92 9.43 12.08
C PRO A 92 -5.91 8.18 12.96
N ARG A 93 -6.54 7.10 12.49
CA ARG A 93 -6.44 5.76 13.10
C ARG A 93 -5.00 5.27 13.13
N HIS A 94 -4.51 4.89 14.31
CA HIS A 94 -3.23 4.22 14.44
C HIS A 94 -3.32 2.78 13.89
N TYR A 95 -2.52 2.48 12.86
CA TYR A 95 -2.36 1.12 12.35
C TYR A 95 -1.07 0.50 12.89
N PRO A 96 -1.12 -0.71 13.47
CA PRO A 96 0.09 -1.44 13.86
C PRO A 96 1.00 -1.66 12.65
N GLY A 97 2.32 -1.63 12.85
CA GLY A 97 3.29 -1.86 11.77
C GLY A 97 3.05 -3.18 11.02
N ALA A 98 2.60 -4.23 11.71
CA ALA A 98 2.22 -5.50 11.10
C ALA A 98 1.10 -5.36 10.05
N HIS A 99 0.15 -4.45 10.24
CA HIS A 99 -0.93 -4.23 9.26
C HIS A 99 -0.41 -3.53 8.01
N LEU A 100 0.57 -2.63 8.16
CA LEU A 100 1.25 -2.02 7.01
C LEU A 100 2.06 -3.05 6.22
N VAL A 101 2.72 -3.98 6.91
CA VAL A 101 3.44 -5.09 6.27
C VAL A 101 2.47 -6.04 5.56
N PHE A 102 1.33 -6.37 6.16
CA PHE A 102 0.31 -7.18 5.48
C PHE A 102 -0.20 -6.51 4.22
N LEU A 103 -0.43 -5.20 4.26
CA LEU A 103 -0.86 -4.43 3.11
C LEU A 103 0.20 -4.44 1.99
N ASP A 104 1.46 -4.19 2.31
CA ASP A 104 2.58 -4.24 1.35
C ASP A 104 2.77 -5.64 0.74
N LEU A 105 2.67 -6.70 1.54
CA LEU A 105 2.77 -8.08 1.06
C LEU A 105 1.58 -8.47 0.19
N LEU A 106 0.36 -8.10 0.59
CA LEU A 106 -0.87 -8.39 -0.15
C LEU A 106 -0.84 -7.72 -1.52
N THR A 107 -0.56 -6.42 -1.56
CA THR A 107 -0.55 -5.67 -2.83
C THR A 107 0.53 -6.20 -3.77
N ARG A 108 1.75 -6.48 -3.26
CA ARG A 108 2.80 -7.12 -4.06
C ARG A 108 2.36 -8.47 -4.60
N GLN A 109 1.87 -9.37 -3.75
CA GLN A 109 1.48 -10.72 -4.19
C GLN A 109 0.39 -10.67 -5.28
N VAL A 110 -0.62 -9.82 -5.11
CA VAL A 110 -1.74 -9.71 -6.06
C VAL A 110 -1.31 -9.03 -7.37
N ILE A 111 -0.46 -8.01 -7.30
CA ILE A 111 0.06 -7.31 -8.49
C ILE A 111 1.02 -8.22 -9.27
N ASP A 112 1.95 -8.89 -8.58
CA ASP A 112 2.93 -9.79 -9.19
C ASP A 112 2.24 -11.02 -9.82
N ALA A 113 1.09 -11.44 -9.28
CA ALA A 113 0.23 -12.48 -9.88
C ALA A 113 -0.61 -11.97 -11.08
N GLY A 114 -0.51 -10.69 -11.45
CA GLY A 114 -1.32 -10.08 -12.52
C GLY A 114 -2.80 -9.87 -12.15
N GLN A 115 -3.16 -10.02 -10.87
CA GLN A 115 -4.52 -9.95 -10.38
C GLN A 115 -4.85 -8.61 -9.71
N ALA A 116 -4.16 -7.52 -10.09
CA ALA A 116 -4.31 -6.20 -9.47
C ALA A 116 -5.76 -5.68 -9.39
N HIS A 117 -6.63 -6.11 -10.31
CA HIS A 117 -8.06 -5.80 -10.31
C HIS A 117 -8.80 -6.25 -9.03
N LEU A 118 -8.34 -7.31 -8.36
CA LEU A 118 -8.93 -7.78 -7.09
C LEU A 118 -8.79 -6.75 -5.96
N LEU A 119 -7.74 -5.92 -6.00
CA LEU A 119 -7.59 -4.83 -5.03
C LEU A 119 -8.69 -3.77 -5.17
N GLY A 120 -9.30 -3.67 -6.36
CA GLY A 120 -10.44 -2.82 -6.64
C GLY A 120 -11.80 -3.43 -6.28
N ASP A 121 -11.84 -4.71 -5.87
CA ASP A 121 -13.04 -5.38 -5.39
C ASP A 121 -13.16 -5.20 -3.87
N PRO A 122 -14.10 -4.35 -3.39
CA PRO A 122 -14.24 -4.07 -1.97
C PRO A 122 -14.70 -5.29 -1.16
N GLU A 123 -15.45 -6.22 -1.77
CA GLU A 123 -15.93 -7.40 -1.05
C GLU A 123 -14.80 -8.40 -0.86
N TRP A 124 -14.06 -8.69 -1.93
CA TRP A 124 -12.89 -9.55 -1.88
C TRP A 124 -11.85 -8.99 -0.91
N LEU A 125 -11.51 -7.70 -1.04
CA LEU A 125 -10.53 -7.05 -0.17
C LEU A 125 -11.00 -7.05 1.29
N GLY A 126 -12.29 -6.82 1.54
CA GLY A 126 -12.89 -6.89 2.87
C GLY A 126 -12.72 -8.27 3.53
N ARG A 127 -12.96 -9.36 2.78
CA ARG A 127 -12.79 -10.73 3.27
C ARG A 127 -11.33 -11.06 3.58
N VAL A 128 -10.41 -10.71 2.69
CA VAL A 128 -8.96 -10.92 2.91
C VAL A 128 -8.46 -10.14 4.13
N VAL A 129 -8.83 -8.86 4.24
CA VAL A 129 -8.44 -8.01 5.39
C VAL A 129 -9.03 -8.55 6.69
N ALA A 130 -10.28 -9.00 6.70
CA ALA A 130 -10.91 -9.59 7.88
C ALA A 130 -10.15 -10.84 8.37
N ARG A 131 -9.60 -11.66 7.45
CA ARG A 131 -8.77 -12.82 7.78
C ARG A 131 -7.38 -12.45 8.27
N LEU A 132 -6.80 -11.36 7.77
CA LEU A 132 -5.46 -10.90 8.15
C LEU A 132 -5.44 -10.08 9.44
N ALA A 133 -6.51 -9.33 9.74
CA ALA A 133 -6.60 -8.47 10.92
C ALA A 133 -6.31 -9.16 12.27
N PRO A 134 -6.83 -10.38 12.56
CA PRO A 134 -6.53 -11.08 13.81
C PRO A 134 -5.16 -11.77 13.81
N GLN A 135 -4.50 -11.88 12.66
CA GLN A 135 -3.26 -12.65 12.55
C GLN A 135 -2.10 -11.96 13.28
N ARG A 136 -1.33 -12.77 14.00
CA ARG A 136 -0.11 -12.34 14.71
C ARG A 136 1.07 -13.27 14.36
N PRO A 137 1.44 -13.38 13.08
CA PRO A 137 2.54 -14.22 12.65
C PRO A 137 3.87 -13.66 13.18
N ARG A 138 4.77 -14.57 13.56
CA ARG A 138 6.13 -14.21 13.98
C ARG A 138 7.06 -14.26 12.78
N GLY A 139 7.77 -13.17 12.55
CA GLY A 139 8.77 -13.05 11.49
C GLY A 139 8.18 -12.87 10.07
N TRP A 140 9.07 -12.54 9.15
CA TRP A 140 8.74 -12.21 7.76
C TRP A 140 8.08 -13.37 7.00
N ARG A 141 8.62 -14.58 7.16
CA ARG A 141 8.10 -15.78 6.50
C ARG A 141 6.65 -16.08 6.92
N GLY A 142 6.35 -16.01 8.22
CA GLY A 142 4.99 -16.21 8.72
C GLY A 142 4.01 -15.15 8.25
N MET A 143 4.46 -13.89 8.08
CA MET A 143 3.62 -12.83 7.49
C MET A 143 3.28 -13.13 6.03
N ARG A 144 4.27 -13.55 5.24
CA ARG A 144 4.07 -13.94 3.85
C ARG A 144 3.12 -15.12 3.72
N GLU A 145 3.33 -16.18 4.51
CA GLU A 145 2.46 -17.36 4.52
C GLU A 145 1.03 -17.04 4.98
N ALA A 146 0.84 -16.09 5.90
CA ALA A 146 -0.49 -15.64 6.30
C ALA A 146 -1.22 -14.91 5.16
N VAL A 147 -0.52 -14.04 4.41
CA VAL A 147 -1.08 -13.38 3.22
C VAL A 147 -1.41 -14.38 2.14
N THR A 148 -0.49 -15.30 1.83
CA THR A 148 -0.72 -16.31 0.80
C THR A 148 -1.94 -17.16 1.12
N ARG A 149 -2.08 -17.66 2.34
CA ARG A 149 -3.28 -18.41 2.77
C ARG A 149 -4.57 -17.59 2.72
N ALA A 150 -4.50 -16.30 3.07
CA ALA A 150 -5.67 -15.43 3.05
C ALA A 150 -6.17 -15.18 1.61
N VAL A 151 -5.24 -15.02 0.67
CA VAL A 151 -5.53 -14.87 -0.77
C VAL A 151 -6.03 -16.17 -1.38
N GLU A 152 -5.37 -17.30 -1.13
CA GLU A 152 -5.76 -18.63 -1.65
C GLU A 152 -7.16 -19.05 -1.20
N ALA A 153 -7.56 -18.68 0.01
CA ALA A 153 -8.88 -19.00 0.52
C ALA A 153 -10.00 -18.10 -0.04
N GLU A 154 -9.67 -17.12 -0.90
CA GLU A 154 -10.61 -16.27 -1.66
C GLU A 154 -10.36 -16.32 -3.18
N ALA A 155 -9.51 -17.26 -3.64
CA ALA A 155 -9.24 -17.52 -5.05
C ALA A 155 -10.20 -18.58 -5.61
#